data_AF-A0A509EL95-F1
#
_entry.id   AF-A0A509EL95-F1
#
_cell.length_a   1.000
_cell.length_b   1.000
_cell.length_c   1.000
_cell.angle_alpha   90.00
_cell.angle_beta   90.00
_cell.angle_gamma   90.00
#
_symmetry.space_group_name_H-M   'P 1'
#
loop_
_entity.id
_entity.type
_entity.pdbx_description
1 polymer ?
#
loop_
_entity_poly.entity_id
_entity_poly.type
_entity_poly.pdbx_seq_one_letter_code
_entity_poly.pdbx_strand_id
1 'polypeptide(L)'
;MDDTLELRDQLARAWRQVLDAAVENGAPPQAVIETMASVAHETFATVFGAAAAASYLQLLAEQLRDLERSETDRLVRGEDGPEPASDPVEADTPIDPAWLTQDTLFS
;
A
#
# COMPACT_ATOMS: atom_id res chain seq x y z
N MET A 1 14.96 15.37 -3.29
CA MET A 1 14.28 14.43 -4.21
C MET A 1 13.92 13.12 -3.49
N ASP A 2 14.20 13.03 -2.18
CA ASP A 2 13.84 11.91 -1.30
C ASP A 2 12.37 11.94 -0.83
N ASP A 3 11.72 13.11 -0.88
CA ASP A 3 10.36 13.35 -0.39
C ASP A 3 9.31 12.37 -0.96
N THR A 4 9.46 11.94 -2.21
CA THR A 4 8.51 11.00 -2.85
C THR A 4 8.62 9.58 -2.30
N LEU A 5 9.85 9.13 -1.98
CA LEU A 5 10.07 7.80 -1.43
C LEU A 5 9.64 7.77 0.04
N GLU A 6 10.00 8.80 0.80
CA GLU A 6 9.57 8.96 2.19
C GLU A 6 8.05 9.02 2.30
N LEU A 7 7.39 9.78 1.43
CA LEU A 7 5.92 9.86 1.40
C LEU A 7 5.28 8.51 1.08
N ARG A 8 5.83 7.78 0.10
CA ARG A 8 5.34 6.44 -0.25
C ARG A 8 5.45 5.49 0.94
N ASP A 9 6.58 5.50 1.64
CA ASP A 9 6.82 4.63 2.79
C ASP A 9 5.90 5.02 3.96
N GLN A 10 5.69 6.31 4.18
CA GLN A 10 4.73 6.81 5.18
C GLN A 10 3.29 6.36 4.86
N LEU A 11 2.86 6.48 3.61
CA LEU A 11 1.55 6.02 3.17
C LEU A 11 1.40 4.50 3.31
N ALA A 12 2.44 3.73 2.98
CA ALA A 12 2.43 2.28 3.15
C ALA A 12 2.30 1.87 4.63
N ARG A 13 2.98 2.58 5.54
CA ARG A 13 2.86 2.38 6.99
C ARG A 13 1.47 2.72 7.51
N ALA A 14 0.92 3.85 7.10
CA ALA A 14 -0.44 4.25 7.49
C ALA A 14 -1.48 3.23 6.99
N TRP A 15 -1.33 2.74 5.76
CA TRP A 15 -2.19 1.71 5.20
C TRP A 15 -2.12 0.41 6.02
N ARG A 16 -0.92 -0.02 6.39
CA ARG A 16 -0.71 -1.20 7.25
C ARG A 16 -1.36 -1.01 8.62
N GLN A 17 -1.16 0.15 9.25
CA GLN A 17 -1.71 0.43 10.58
C GLN A 17 -3.24 0.37 10.60
N VAL A 18 -3.91 0.88 9.56
CA VAL A 18 -5.38 0.80 9.45
C VAL A 18 -5.84 -0.65 9.30
N LEU A 19 -5.14 -1.45 8.49
CA LEU A 19 -5.44 -2.87 8.34
C LEU A 19 -5.29 -3.60 9.69
N ASP A 20 -4.15 -3.43 10.35
CA ASP A 20 -3.85 -4.11 11.62
C ASP A 20 -4.87 -3.73 12.69
N ALA A 21 -5.17 -2.44 12.85
CA ALA A 21 -6.18 -1.96 13.80
C ALA A 21 -7.57 -2.54 13.51
N ALA A 22 -7.99 -2.64 12.24
CA ALA A 22 -9.28 -3.23 11.90
C ALA A 22 -9.34 -4.73 12.22
N VAL A 23 -8.26 -5.47 11.95
CA VAL A 23 -8.14 -6.89 12.24
C VAL A 23 -8.11 -7.16 13.75
N GLU A 24 -7.35 -6.36 14.51
CA GLU A 24 -7.31 -6.43 15.98
C GLU A 24 -8.69 -6.20 16.61
N ASN A 25 -9.52 -5.35 15.99
CA ASN A 25 -10.91 -5.13 16.39
C ASN A 25 -11.88 -6.23 15.92
N GLY A 26 -11.37 -7.33 15.37
CA GLY A 26 -12.14 -8.53 15.00
C GLY A 26 -12.71 -8.52 13.58
N ALA A 27 -12.31 -7.58 12.73
CA ALA A 27 -12.69 -7.60 11.33
C ALA A 27 -11.95 -8.72 10.56
N PRO A 28 -12.61 -9.45 9.65
CA PRO A 28 -11.93 -10.44 8.80
C PRO A 28 -10.88 -9.75 7.91
N PRO A 29 -9.60 -10.18 7.92
CA PRO A 29 -8.53 -9.51 7.18
C PRO A 29 -8.82 -9.32 5.70
N GLN A 30 -9.35 -10.37 5.05
CA GLN A 30 -9.69 -10.34 3.63
C GLN A 30 -10.74 -9.25 3.31
N ALA A 31 -11.78 -9.13 4.14
CA ALA A 31 -12.84 -8.15 3.94
C ALA A 31 -12.33 -6.72 4.12
N VAL A 32 -11.41 -6.49 5.06
CA VAL A 32 -10.76 -5.19 5.26
C VAL A 32 -9.94 -4.81 4.02
N ILE A 33 -9.09 -5.74 3.54
CA ILE A 33 -8.25 -5.51 2.36
C ILE A 33 -9.10 -5.17 1.13
N GLU A 34 -10.15 -5.96 0.86
CA GLU A 34 -11.06 -5.73 -0.26
C GLU A 34 -11.75 -4.36 -0.17
N THR A 35 -12.19 -3.98 1.03
CA THR A 35 -12.83 -2.69 1.28
C THR A 35 -11.85 -1.54 1.03
N MET A 36 -10.66 -1.60 1.61
CA MET A 36 -9.65 -0.56 1.46
C MET A 36 -9.22 -0.40 -0.01
N ALA A 37 -9.02 -1.51 -0.73
CA ALA A 37 -8.69 -1.50 -2.15
C ALA A 37 -9.82 -0.88 -2.99
N SER A 38 -11.07 -1.20 -2.69
CA SER A 38 -12.24 -0.64 -3.37
C SER A 38 -12.33 0.88 -3.18
N VAL A 39 -12.18 1.35 -1.93
CA VAL A 39 -12.20 2.78 -1.60
C VAL A 39 -11.05 3.53 -2.27
N ALA A 40 -9.84 2.99 -2.27
CA ALA A 40 -8.71 3.62 -2.98
C ALA A 40 -8.97 3.70 -4.48
N HIS A 41 -9.48 2.64 -5.09
CA HIS A 41 -9.80 2.64 -6.51
C HIS A 41 -10.87 3.69 -6.87
N GLU A 42 -11.96 3.75 -6.11
CA GLU A 42 -13.03 4.72 -6.31
C GLU A 42 -12.55 6.16 -6.11
N THR A 43 -11.73 6.40 -5.08
CA THR A 43 -11.12 7.71 -4.83
C THR A 43 -10.21 8.12 -6.00
N PHE A 44 -9.36 7.21 -6.46
CA PHE A 44 -8.48 7.47 -7.60
C PHE A 44 -9.28 7.73 -8.89
N ALA A 45 -10.33 6.94 -9.16
CA ALA A 45 -11.22 7.14 -10.30
C ALA A 45 -11.97 8.48 -10.23
N THR A 46 -12.33 8.94 -9.03
CA THR A 46 -12.96 10.24 -8.82
C THR A 46 -12.03 11.40 -9.16
N VAL A 47 -10.73 11.28 -8.81
CA VAL A 47 -9.74 12.35 -9.04
C VAL A 47 -9.21 12.36 -10.48
N PHE A 48 -8.93 11.18 -11.04
CA PHE A 48 -8.21 11.05 -12.32
C PHE A 48 -9.05 10.47 -13.46
N GLY A 49 -10.28 10.05 -13.18
CA GLY A 49 -11.19 9.43 -14.13
C GLY A 49 -11.08 7.90 -14.18
N ALA A 50 -12.20 7.25 -14.51
CA ALA A 50 -12.33 5.79 -14.51
C ALA A 50 -11.37 5.08 -15.48
N ALA A 51 -11.09 5.68 -16.64
CA ALA A 51 -10.16 5.10 -17.61
C ALA A 51 -8.72 5.03 -17.08
N ALA A 52 -8.24 6.11 -16.45
CA ALA A 52 -6.91 6.16 -15.83
C ALA A 52 -6.81 5.15 -14.68
N ALA A 53 -7.86 5.05 -13.85
CA ALA A 53 -7.93 4.08 -12.76
C ALA A 53 -7.82 2.64 -13.24
N ALA A 54 -8.54 2.28 -14.32
CA ALA A 54 -8.47 0.95 -14.92
C ALA A 54 -7.08 0.63 -15.50
N SER A 55 -6.47 1.58 -16.22
CA SER A 55 -5.11 1.41 -16.74
C SER A 55 -4.08 1.25 -15.63
N TYR A 56 -4.24 1.96 -14.51
CA TYR A 56 -3.35 1.83 -13.36
C TYR A 56 -3.47 0.46 -12.68
N LEU A 57 -4.70 -0.06 -12.50
CA LEU A 57 -4.90 -1.44 -12.02
C LEU A 57 -4.26 -2.48 -12.95
N GLN A 58 -4.36 -2.29 -14.25
CA GLN A 58 -3.72 -3.17 -15.22
C GLN A 58 -2.20 -3.17 -15.08
N LEU A 59 -1.59 -1.99 -14.87
CA LEU A 59 -0.16 -1.85 -14.63
C LEU A 59 0.27 -2.54 -13.32
N LEU A 60 -0.52 -2.40 -12.25
CA LEU A 60 -0.24 -3.09 -10.98
C LEU A 60 -0.33 -4.61 -11.12
N ALA A 61 -1.33 -5.11 -11.85
CA ALA A 61 -1.49 -6.53 -12.12
C ALA A 61 -0.31 -7.10 -12.91
N GLU A 62 0.23 -6.34 -13.87
CA GLU A 62 1.41 -6.77 -14.63
C GLU A 62 2.67 -6.80 -13.74
N GLN A 63 2.88 -5.77 -12.93
CA GLN A 63 4.00 -5.74 -11.98
C GLN A 63 3.96 -6.91 -11.00
N LEU A 64 2.77 -7.31 -10.54
CA LEU A 64 2.62 -8.47 -9.66
C LEU A 64 3.04 -9.77 -10.36
N ARG A 65 2.60 -9.98 -11.61
CA ARG A 65 3.00 -11.15 -12.40
C ARG A 65 4.50 -11.18 -12.65
N ASP A 66 5.13 -10.03 -12.86
CA ASP A 66 6.57 -9.95 -13.07
C ASP A 66 7.35 -10.28 -11.78
N LEU A 67 6.86 -9.88 -10.61
CA LEU A 67 7.42 -10.27 -9.32
C LEU A 67 7.31 -11.78 -9.09
N GLU A 68 6.14 -12.37 -9.34
CA GLU A 68 5.91 -13.82 -9.23
C GLU A 68 6.83 -14.61 -10.18
N ARG A 69 6.99 -14.11 -11.42
CA ARG A 69 7.91 -14.72 -12.40
C ARG A 69 9.36 -14.61 -11.94
N SER A 70 9.77 -13.46 -11.43
CA SER A 70 11.13 -13.26 -10.91
C SER A 70 11.44 -14.14 -9.70
N GLU A 71 10.46 -14.33 -8.80
CA GLU A 71 10.59 -15.25 -7.66
C GLU A 71 10.73 -16.70 -8.15
N THR A 72 9.89 -17.11 -9.11
CA THR A 72 9.97 -18.43 -9.73
C THR A 72 11.34 -18.65 -10.41
N ASP A 73 11.85 -17.67 -11.15
CA ASP A 73 13.16 -17.76 -11.81
C ASP A 73 14.32 -17.87 -10.81
N ARG A 74 14.25 -17.19 -9.65
CA ARG A 74 15.25 -17.30 -8.57
C ARG A 74 15.25 -18.70 -7.94
N LEU A 75 14.07 -19.25 -7.69
CA LEU A 75 13.90 -20.62 -7.19
C LEU A 75 14.45 -21.65 -8.19
N VAL A 76 14.18 -21.48 -9.48
CA VAL A 76 14.70 -22.36 -10.56
C VAL A 76 16.23 -22.30 -10.65
N ARG A 77 16.84 -21.15 -10.37
CA ARG A 77 18.30 -20.98 -10.34
C ARG A 77 18.96 -21.43 -9.04
N GLY A 78 18.19 -21.77 -8.01
CA GLY A 78 18.70 -22.18 -6.69
C GLY A 78 19.29 -21.02 -5.88
N GLU A 79 18.84 -19.78 -6.15
CA GLU A 79 19.24 -18.58 -5.42
C GLU A 79 18.33 -18.39 -4.19
N ASP A 80 18.43 -19.27 -3.20
CA ASP A 80 17.70 -19.14 -1.93
C ASP A 80 18.40 -18.14 -1.00
N GLY A 81 17.76 -16.99 -0.74
CA GLY A 81 18.16 -16.10 0.34
C GLY A 81 17.10 -15.02 0.59
N PRO A 82 16.49 -14.92 1.78
CA PRO A 82 15.72 -13.75 2.14
C PRO A 82 16.69 -12.56 2.18
N GLU A 83 16.46 -11.52 1.37
CA GLU A 83 17.00 -10.22 1.75
C GLU A 83 16.38 -9.90 3.13
N PRO A 84 17.20 -9.66 4.17
CA PRO A 84 16.64 -9.23 5.44
C PRO A 84 15.86 -7.95 5.18
N ALA A 85 14.59 -7.96 5.58
CA ALA A 85 13.82 -6.75 5.78
C ALA A 85 14.72 -5.78 6.55
N SER A 86 15.11 -4.68 5.89
CA SER A 86 15.91 -3.65 6.54
C SER A 86 15.18 -3.20 7.80
N ASP A 87 15.94 -3.13 8.88
CA ASP A 87 15.51 -3.20 10.29
C ASP A 87 14.23 -2.41 10.67
N PRO A 88 13.49 -2.87 11.70
CA PRO A 88 12.41 -2.10 12.30
C PRO A 88 13.01 -0.89 13.03
N VAL A 89 13.03 0.26 12.37
CA VAL A 89 13.28 1.54 13.05
C VAL A 89 12.16 1.74 14.06
N GLU A 90 12.57 1.84 15.32
CA GLU A 90 11.75 1.95 16.53
C GLU A 90 10.49 2.80 16.34
N ALA A 91 9.36 2.24 16.79
CA ALA A 91 8.10 2.93 16.97
C ALA A 91 8.22 3.99 18.07
N ASP A 92 7.74 5.22 17.81
CA ASP A 92 6.69 5.84 18.65
C ASP A 92 6.27 7.20 18.07
N THR A 93 5.30 7.21 17.17
CA THR A 93 4.40 8.36 17.07
C THR A 93 3.03 7.87 16.59
N PRO A 94 1.98 7.92 17.43
CA PRO A 94 0.64 7.63 16.95
C PRO A 94 0.26 8.71 15.91
N ILE A 95 0.08 8.29 14.65
CA ILE A 95 -0.43 9.15 13.59
C ILE A 95 -1.92 9.39 13.88
N ASP A 96 -2.27 10.62 14.24
CA ASP A 96 -3.65 11.04 14.53
C ASP A 96 -4.52 10.90 13.28
N PRO A 97 -5.56 10.03 13.24
CA PRO A 97 -6.41 9.81 12.07
C PRO A 97 -7.21 11.04 11.60
N ALA A 98 -7.21 12.15 12.33
CA ALA A 98 -7.86 13.39 11.95
C ALA A 98 -7.20 14.11 10.74
N TRP A 99 -6.01 13.69 10.30
CA TRP A 99 -5.31 14.27 9.13
C TRP A 99 -6.06 14.07 7.81
N LEU A 100 -6.88 13.02 7.69
CA LEU A 100 -7.72 12.75 6.51
C LEU A 100 -8.89 13.74 6.38
N THR A 101 -9.25 14.44 7.46
CA THR A 101 -10.34 15.42 7.49
C THR A 101 -9.87 16.88 7.41
N GLN A 102 -8.56 17.13 7.35
CA GLN A 102 -8.05 18.49 7.18
C GLN A 102 -8.04 18.87 5.69
N ASP A 103 -9.19 19.39 5.27
CA ASP A 103 -9.37 20.20 4.07
C ASP A 103 -8.51 21.47 4.20
N THR A 104 -7.22 21.41 3.86
CA THR A 104 -6.36 22.61 3.76
C THR A 104 -6.64 23.34 2.45
N LEU A 105 -7.87 23.83 2.35
CA LEU A 105 -8.26 24.92 1.47
C LEU A 105 -7.56 26.20 1.97
N PHE A 106 -6.62 26.68 1.15
CA PHE A 106 -6.09 28.06 1.11
C PHE A 106 -5.54 28.65 2.43
N SER A 107 -4.21 28.82 2.48
CA SER A 107 -3.63 30.12 2.84
C SER A 107 -2.27 30.32 2.20
#